data_AF-A0A411PG05-F1
#
_entry.id   AF-A0A411PG05-F1
#
_cell.length_a   1.000
_cell.length_b   1.000
_cell.length_c   1.000
_cell.angle_alpha   90.00
_cell.angle_beta   90.00
_cell.angle_gamma   90.00
#
_symmetry.space_group_name_H-M   'P 1'
#
loop_
_entity.id
_entity.type
_entity.pdbx_description
1 polymer ?
#
loop_
_entity_poly.entity_id
_entity_poly.type
_entity_poly.pdbx_seq_one_letter_code
_entity_poly.pdbx_strand_id
1 'polypeptide(L)'
;MFNKKQKGQGMVEYIIIVALIAVSAIGVYSFFGKTIRNQVAGLSQEMSGNSASGQIQQASDAADDADDVADKNYNLGSYDDAANSSAASGTN
;
A
#
# COMPACT_ATOMS: atom_id res chain seq x y z
N MET A 1 -2.45 -8.19 -64.87
CA MET A 1 -3.48 -8.74 -63.97
C MET A 1 -3.63 -7.73 -62.83
N PHE A 2 -4.57 -6.78 -62.98
CA PHE A 2 -4.63 -5.59 -62.13
C PHE A 2 -5.37 -5.87 -60.81
N ASN A 3 -4.68 -5.61 -59.70
CA ASN A 3 -5.19 -5.61 -58.34
C ASN A 3 -6.50 -4.83 -58.24
N LYS A 4 -7.56 -5.50 -57.80
CA LYS A 4 -8.82 -4.87 -57.41
C LYS A 4 -8.55 -3.99 -56.19
N LYS A 5 -8.37 -2.68 -56.41
CA LYS A 5 -8.45 -1.68 -55.34
C LYS A 5 -9.90 -1.62 -54.86
N GLN A 6 -10.21 -2.23 -53.73
CA GLN A 6 -11.52 -2.12 -53.12
C GLN A 6 -11.72 -0.70 -52.57
N LYS A 7 -12.39 0.16 -53.34
CA LYS A 7 -12.88 1.46 -52.87
C LYS A 7 -14.12 1.21 -52.00
N GLY A 8 -13.91 1.08 -50.70
CA GLY A 8 -14.97 0.90 -49.71
C GLY A 8 -14.60 -0.01 -48.54
N GLN A 9 -13.54 -0.82 -48.68
CA GLN A 9 -13.15 -1.83 -47.68
C GLN A 9 -12.43 -1.22 -46.46
N GLY A 10 -11.83 -0.03 -46.58
CA GLY A 10 -11.04 0.55 -45.49
C GLY A 10 -11.85 1.29 -44.42
N MET A 11 -12.82 2.13 -44.79
CA MET A 11 -13.41 3.09 -43.84
C MET A 11 -14.13 2.41 -42.67
N VAL A 12 -14.97 1.40 -42.95
CA VAL A 12 -15.71 0.68 -41.90
C VAL A 12 -14.78 -0.23 -41.09
N GLU A 13 -13.81 -0.89 -41.73
CA GLU A 13 -12.84 -1.74 -41.04
C GLU A 13 -11.97 -0.94 -40.07
N TYR A 14 -11.50 0.24 -40.48
CA TYR A 14 -10.77 1.16 -39.59
C TYR A 14 -11.65 1.66 -38.44
N ILE A 15 -12.91 2.02 -38.70
CA ILE A 15 -13.83 2.45 -37.64
C ILE A 15 -14.05 1.32 -36.61
N ILE A 16 -14.21 0.08 -37.07
CA ILE A 16 -14.37 -1.09 -36.19
C ILE A 16 -13.10 -1.33 -35.36
N ILE A 17 -11.92 -1.33 -35.98
CA ILE A 17 -10.65 -1.52 -35.26
C ILE A 17 -10.42 -0.41 -34.23
N VAL A 18 -10.68 0.85 -34.59
CA VAL A 18 -10.54 1.98 -33.67
C VAL A 18 -11.52 1.87 -32.50
N ALA A 19 -12.77 1.48 -32.75
CA ALA A 19 -13.76 1.25 -31.70
C ALA A 19 -13.31 0.15 -30.72
N LEU A 20 -12.74 -0.95 -31.21
CA LEU A 20 -12.22 -2.04 -30.37
C LEU A 20 -11.02 -1.61 -29.52
N ILE A 21 -10.09 -0.83 -30.09
CA ILE A 21 -8.95 -0.27 -29.36
C ILE A 21 -9.44 0.69 -28.27
N ALA A 22 -10.39 1.57 -28.58
CA ALA A 22 -10.92 2.53 -27.62
C ALA A 22 -11.58 1.85 -26.41
N VAL A 23 -12.40 0.83 -26.64
CA VAL A 23 -13.03 0.05 -25.56
C VAL A 23 -11.99 -0.68 -24.72
N SER A 24 -11.01 -1.31 -25.39
CA SER A 24 -9.90 -2.00 -24.70
C SER A 24 -9.07 -1.03 -23.85
N ALA A 25 -8.78 0.16 -24.37
CA ALA A 25 -8.03 1.20 -23.68
C ALA A 25 -8.73 1.67 -22.41
N ILE A 26 -10.06 1.86 -22.42
CA ILE A 26 -10.82 2.24 -21.21
C ILE A 26 -10.65 1.17 -20.11
N GLY A 27 -10.73 -0.12 -20.48
CA GLY A 27 -10.52 -1.23 -19.55
C GLY A 27 -9.12 -1.26 -18.96
N VAL A 28 -8.09 -1.14 -19.81
CA VAL A 28 -6.68 -1.13 -19.39
C VAL A 28 -6.37 0.10 -18.54
N TYR A 29 -6.78 1.31 -18.94
CA TYR A 29 -6.53 2.52 -18.14
C TYR A 29 -7.25 2.49 -16.79
N SER A 30 -8.46 1.92 -16.72
CA SER A 30 -9.20 1.76 -15.45
C SER A 30 -8.53 0.74 -14.53
N PHE A 31 -8.14 -0.42 -15.06
CA PHE A 31 -7.53 -1.49 -14.27
C PHE A 31 -6.09 -1.14 -13.87
N PHE A 32 -5.27 -0.76 -14.84
CA PHE A 32 -3.86 -0.43 -14.64
C PHE A 32 -3.70 0.91 -13.88
N GLY A 33 -4.61 1.87 -14.07
CA GLY A 33 -4.63 3.12 -13.31
C GLY A 33 -4.92 2.92 -11.82
N LYS A 34 -5.79 1.96 -11.46
CA LYS A 34 -5.99 1.56 -10.06
C LYS A 34 -4.74 0.91 -9.47
N THR A 35 -4.12 -0.02 -10.19
CA THR A 35 -2.90 -0.71 -9.73
C THR A 35 -1.73 0.26 -9.56
N ILE A 36 -1.46 1.12 -10.54
CA ILE A 36 -0.43 2.15 -10.45
C ILE A 36 -0.75 3.11 -9.31
N ARG A 37 -1.99 3.58 -9.17
CA ARG A 37 -2.36 4.46 -8.05
C ARG A 37 -2.14 3.78 -6.70
N ASN A 38 -2.48 2.51 -6.56
CA ASN A 38 -2.29 1.77 -5.30
C ASN A 38 -0.80 1.56 -4.99
N GLN A 39 0.01 1.24 -6.00
CA GLN A 39 1.47 1.11 -5.83
C GLN A 39 2.13 2.45 -5.53
N VAL A 40 1.73 3.52 -6.23
CA VAL A 40 2.21 4.88 -5.99
C VAL A 40 1.69 5.40 -4.64
N ALA A 41 0.50 5.03 -4.19
CA ALA A 41 0.02 5.37 -2.86
C ALA A 41 0.81 4.64 -1.77
N GLY A 42 1.10 3.35 -1.95
CA GLY A 42 1.98 2.59 -1.03
C GLY A 42 3.39 3.18 -0.98
N LEU A 43 3.98 3.43 -2.15
CA LEU A 43 5.29 4.06 -2.27
C LEU A 43 5.30 5.51 -1.76
N SER A 44 4.25 6.29 -2.02
CA SER A 44 4.14 7.68 -1.54
C SER A 44 3.88 7.71 -0.05
N GLN A 45 3.21 6.71 0.53
CA GLN A 45 3.01 6.58 1.96
C GLN A 45 4.32 6.20 2.68
N GLU A 46 5.12 5.34 2.05
CA GLU A 46 6.47 4.98 2.47
C GLU A 46 7.45 6.16 2.32
N MET A 47 7.44 6.84 1.17
CA MET A 47 8.28 8.01 0.86
C MET A 47 7.87 9.27 1.64
N SER A 48 6.59 9.44 1.95
CA SER A 48 6.06 10.55 2.76
C SER A 48 6.42 10.39 4.25
N GLY A 49 6.99 9.26 4.68
CA GLY A 49 7.31 9.01 6.08
C GLY A 49 6.10 8.82 7.00
N ASN A 50 4.88 8.74 6.44
CA ASN A 50 3.61 8.78 7.19
C ASN A 50 3.05 7.41 7.60
N SER A 51 3.68 6.28 7.25
CA SER A 51 3.25 4.95 7.75
C SER A 51 4.29 4.15 8.50
N ALA A 52 5.45 4.74 8.78
CA ALA A 52 6.43 4.09 9.62
C ALA A 52 6.83 4.98 10.80
N SER A 53 6.82 6.31 10.71
CA SER A 53 7.21 7.16 11.85
C SER A 53 6.38 6.92 13.11
N GLY A 54 5.05 6.85 13.00
CA GLY A 54 4.18 6.56 14.14
C GLY A 54 4.36 5.15 14.72
N GLN A 55 4.42 4.13 13.87
CA GLN A 55 4.66 2.75 14.32
C GLN A 55 6.09 2.49 14.79
N ILE A 56 7.09 3.16 14.21
CA ILE A 56 8.49 3.14 14.66
C ILE A 56 8.59 3.84 16.01
N GLN A 57 7.90 4.96 16.22
CA GLN A 57 7.87 5.63 17.51
C GLN A 57 7.22 4.74 18.56
N GLN A 58 6.04 4.17 18.29
CA GLN A 58 5.40 3.21 19.19
C GLN A 58 6.27 1.97 19.47
N ALA A 59 7.00 1.48 18.46
CA ALA A 59 7.92 0.37 18.63
C ALA A 59 9.17 0.77 19.45
N SER A 60 9.65 2.00 19.32
CA SER A 60 10.73 2.55 20.14
C SER A 60 10.27 2.70 21.59
N ASP A 61 9.10 3.31 21.81
CA ASP A 61 8.53 3.54 23.14
C ASP A 61 8.28 2.19 23.86
N ALA A 62 7.77 1.19 23.14
CA ALA A 62 7.59 -0.16 23.69
C ALA A 62 8.93 -0.89 23.98
N ALA A 63 9.99 -0.58 23.22
CA ALA A 63 11.32 -1.13 23.49
C ALA A 63 11.93 -0.47 24.73
N ASP A 64 11.80 0.84 24.87
CA ASP A 64 12.25 1.60 26.04
C ASP A 64 11.53 1.13 27.32
N ASP A 65 10.21 0.92 27.25
CA ASP A 65 9.43 0.34 28.36
C ASP A 65 9.91 -1.07 28.75
N ALA A 66 10.29 -1.88 27.76
CA ALA A 66 10.79 -3.24 28.00
C ALA A 66 12.18 -3.23 28.65
N ASP A 67 13.05 -2.32 28.24
CA ASP A 67 14.37 -2.13 28.86
C ASP A 67 14.23 -1.63 30.31
N ASP A 68 13.32 -0.70 30.57
CA ASP A 68 13.01 -0.23 31.93
C ASP A 68 12.47 -1.33 32.85
N VAL A 69 11.70 -2.27 32.29
CA VAL A 69 11.22 -3.46 33.01
C VAL A 69 12.36 -4.45 33.21
N ALA A 70 13.27 -4.62 32.24
CA ALA A 70 14.41 -5.52 32.35
C ALA A 70 15.44 -5.04 33.39
N ASP A 71 15.66 -3.73 33.49
CA ASP A 71 16.58 -3.14 34.48
C ASP A 71 16.01 -3.18 35.93
N LYS A 72 14.69 -3.31 36.08
CA LYS A 72 14.05 -3.52 37.38
C LYS A 72 14.20 -4.99 37.83
N ASN A 73 14.99 -5.20 38.88
CA ASN A 73 15.13 -6.49 39.54
C ASN A 73 13.88 -6.82 40.35
N TYR A 74 12.85 -7.40 39.70
CA TYR A 74 11.68 -7.89 40.40
C TYR A 74 12.04 -9.13 41.24
N ASN A 75 11.75 -9.07 42.54
CA ASN A 75 11.85 -10.22 43.43
C ASN A 75 10.45 -10.79 43.72
N LEU A 76 10.35 -11.94 44.40
CA LEU A 76 9.06 -12.58 44.72
C LEU A 76 8.06 -11.67 45.47
N GLY A 77 8.53 -10.61 46.14
CA GLY A 77 7.72 -9.61 46.83
C GLY A 77 7.22 -8.46 45.96
N SER A 78 7.70 -8.32 44.72
CA SER A 78 7.30 -7.27 43.77
C SER A 78 6.63 -7.86 42.51
N TYR A 79 6.02 -9.04 42.64
CA TYR A 79 5.34 -9.74 41.55
C TYR A 79 4.16 -8.93 40.99
N ASP A 80 3.44 -8.21 41.85
CA ASP A 80 2.34 -7.32 41.45
C ASP A 80 2.83 -6.11 40.61
N ASP A 81 3.99 -5.55 40.94
CA ASP A 81 4.55 -4.38 40.23
C ASP A 81 5.00 -4.75 38.80
N ALA A 82 5.57 -5.94 38.63
CA ALA A 82 5.98 -6.47 37.32
C ALA A 82 4.78 -6.69 36.39
N ALA A 83 3.68 -7.22 36.94
CA ALA A 83 2.45 -7.48 36.19
C ALA A 83 1.73 -6.19 35.78
N ASN A 84 1.78 -5.16 36.61
CA ASN A 84 1.11 -3.87 36.35
C ASN A 84 1.89 -2.96 35.37
N SER A 85 3.22 -3.09 35.30
CA SER A 85 4.06 -2.24 34.45
C SER A 85 3.87 -2.51 32.95
N SER A 86 3.56 -3.75 32.55
CA SER A 86 3.28 -4.10 31.14
C SER A 86 1.85 -3.74 30.68
N ALA A 87 0.97 -3.36 31.61
CA ALA A 87 -0.39 -2.91 31.32
C ALA A 87 -0.52 -1.38 31.20
N ALA A 88 0.42 -0.62 31.75
CA ALA A 88 0.40 0.84 31.75
C ALA A 88 0.77 1.46 30.38
N SER A 89 1.52 0.75 29.53
CA SER A 89 1.92 1.24 28.20
C SER A 89 0.81 1.14 27.13
N GLY A 90 -0.32 0.50 27.44
CA GLY A 90 -1.46 0.35 26.53
C GLY A 90 -2.43 1.54 26.50
N THR A 91 -2.12 2.66 27.16
CA THR A 91 -3.03 3.80 27.30
C THR A 91 -2.36 5.12 26.87
N ASN A 92 -2.03 5.27 25.59
CA ASN A 92 -2.02 6.57 24.89
C ASN A 92 -2.17 6.36 23.37
#